data_AF-Q01JK2-F1
#
_entry.id   AF-Q01JK2-F1
#
_cell.length_a   1.000
_cell.length_b   1.000
_cell.length_c   1.000
_cell.angle_alpha   90.00
_cell.angle_beta   90.00
_cell.angle_gamma   90.00
#
_symmetry.space_group_name_H-M   'P 1'
#
loop_
_entity.id
_entity.type
_entity.pdbx_description
1 polymer ?
#
loop_
_entity_poly.entity_id
_entity_poly.type
_entity_poly.pdbx_seq_one_letter_code
_entity_poly.pdbx_strand_id
1 'polypeptide(L)'
;MAGARLSLAFLCFVVVVVASALAGGAGARKTVGEYVLRKGDFSVKITNWGATMMSVVLPDSKGNWADVVLGLDTIAEYVNDTNYFGPVTGRVGQRIARGRFVLDGKVYHTYINDGRNAIHGGHRGFSKVIWTVKEYVGGGDSPYITLYYRSFDGEQGFPGTWTRT
;
A
#
# COMPACT_ATOMS: atom_id res chain seq x y z
N MET A 1 -23.75 34.86 67.52
CA MET A 1 -24.78 34.97 66.47
C MET A 1 -24.40 36.10 65.53
N ALA A 2 -24.58 35.88 64.23
CA ALA A 2 -24.46 36.82 63.10
C ALA A 2 -23.09 37.51 62.89
N GLY A 3 -22.39 37.08 61.84
CA GLY A 3 -21.28 37.81 61.24
C GLY A 3 -21.31 37.58 59.73
N ALA A 4 -21.98 38.49 59.02
CA ALA A 4 -22.04 38.53 57.56
C ALA A 4 -20.64 38.66 56.96
N ARG A 5 -20.38 37.99 55.82
CA ARG A 5 -19.30 38.39 54.92
C ARG A 5 -19.83 38.46 53.49
N LEU A 6 -19.92 39.71 53.06
CA LEU A 6 -20.29 40.19 51.74
C LEU A 6 -19.09 40.00 50.80
N SER A 7 -19.37 39.33 49.69
CA SER A 7 -18.88 39.55 48.32
C SER A 7 -17.52 40.23 48.10
N LEU A 8 -16.60 39.49 47.48
CA LEU A 8 -15.51 40.08 46.70
C LEU A 8 -15.63 39.61 45.25
N ALA A 9 -15.93 40.57 44.38
CA ALA A 9 -15.96 40.44 42.94
C ALA A 9 -14.61 39.94 42.39
N PHE A 10 -14.63 39.07 41.40
CA PHE A 10 -13.52 38.97 40.46
C PHE A 10 -14.03 39.01 39.02
N LEU A 11 -13.49 40.03 38.37
CA LEU A 11 -13.72 40.55 37.04
C LEU A 11 -13.49 39.49 35.95
N CYS A 12 -14.43 39.40 35.01
CA CYS A 12 -14.34 38.61 33.78
C CYS A 12 -13.07 38.93 32.99
N PHE A 13 -12.24 37.93 32.73
CA PHE A 13 -11.37 37.88 31.56
C PHE A 13 -11.70 36.60 30.79
N VAL A 14 -12.60 36.71 29.82
CA VAL A 14 -12.83 35.64 28.84
C VAL A 14 -11.75 35.78 27.78
N VAL A 15 -10.68 34.99 27.88
CA VAL A 15 -9.75 34.80 26.77
C VAL A 15 -10.37 33.74 25.85
N VAL A 16 -10.97 34.17 24.75
CA VAL A 16 -11.38 33.27 23.67
C VAL A 16 -10.11 32.89 22.89
N VAL A 17 -9.56 31.71 23.15
CA VAL A 17 -8.54 31.12 22.28
C VAL A 17 -9.27 30.45 21.12
N VAL A 18 -9.32 31.10 19.96
CA VAL A 18 -9.70 30.45 18.71
C VAL A 18 -8.47 29.69 18.20
N ALA A 19 -8.39 28.40 18.53
CA ALA A 19 -7.43 27.51 17.88
C ALA A 19 -7.98 27.12 16.50
N SER A 20 -7.47 27.75 15.45
CA SER A 20 -7.67 27.31 14.07
C SER A 20 -6.89 26.01 13.85
N ALA A 21 -7.61 24.88 13.88
CA ALA A 21 -7.05 23.60 13.47
C ALA A 21 -6.88 23.59 11.95
N LEU A 22 -5.67 23.90 11.48
CA LEU A 22 -5.21 23.43 10.17
C LEU A 22 -5.03 21.91 10.28
N ALA A 23 -6.11 21.16 10.03
CA ALA A 23 -6.05 19.73 9.80
C ALA A 23 -5.43 19.49 8.42
N GLY A 24 -4.11 19.72 8.31
CA GLY A 24 -3.31 19.04 7.30
C GLY A 24 -3.40 17.55 7.60
N GLY A 25 -4.23 16.83 6.85
CA GLY A 25 -4.49 15.42 7.08
C GLY A 25 -3.18 14.64 7.09
N ALA A 26 -2.72 14.28 8.29
CA ALA A 26 -1.75 13.22 8.46
C ALA A 26 -2.41 11.98 7.85
N GLY A 27 -1.94 11.54 6.68
CA GLY A 27 -2.50 10.38 6.00
C GLY A 27 -2.56 9.22 6.98
N ALA A 28 -3.72 8.56 7.07
CA ALA A 28 -3.91 7.42 7.95
C ALA A 28 -2.71 6.46 7.81
N ARG A 29 -2.11 6.09 8.95
CA ARG A 29 -0.96 5.18 8.97
C ARG A 29 -1.36 3.89 8.26
N LYS A 30 -0.72 3.59 7.13
CA LYS A 30 -0.96 2.34 6.41
C LYS A 30 -0.31 1.20 7.18
N THR A 31 -1.11 0.23 7.60
CA THR A 31 -0.63 -0.99 8.27
C THR A 31 -0.43 -2.09 7.24
N VAL A 32 0.63 -2.87 7.39
CA VAL A 32 0.87 -4.06 6.56
C VAL A 32 0.19 -5.25 7.21
N GLY A 33 -0.43 -6.12 6.41
CA GLY A 33 -1.11 -7.31 6.87
C GLY A 33 -1.18 -8.40 5.80
N GLU A 34 -1.66 -9.57 6.23
CA GLU A 34 -1.93 -10.74 5.40
C GLU A 34 -3.44 -10.99 5.35
N TYR A 35 -3.92 -11.40 4.18
CA TYR A 35 -5.33 -11.56 3.88
C TYR A 35 -5.51 -12.91 3.18
N VAL A 36 -6.49 -13.69 3.61
CA VAL A 36 -6.70 -15.05 3.10
C VAL A 36 -8.08 -15.13 2.46
N LEU A 37 -8.10 -15.45 1.17
CA LEU A 37 -9.32 -15.80 0.44
C LEU A 37 -9.48 -17.32 0.48
N ARG A 38 -10.71 -17.80 0.74
CA ARG A 38 -11.07 -19.22 0.74
C ARG A 38 -12.37 -19.46 0.01
N LYS A 39 -12.38 -20.43 -0.90
CA LYS A 39 -13.59 -20.91 -1.58
C LYS A 39 -13.47 -22.41 -1.83
N GLY A 40 -14.29 -23.19 -1.12
CA GLY A 40 -14.22 -24.66 -1.18
C GLY A 40 -12.78 -25.14 -0.91
N ASP A 41 -12.27 -25.97 -1.82
CA ASP A 41 -10.92 -26.53 -1.71
C ASP A 41 -9.81 -25.62 -2.30
N PHE A 42 -9.99 -24.30 -2.25
CA PHE A 42 -9.05 -23.33 -2.81
C PHE A 42 -8.79 -22.20 -1.82
N SER A 43 -7.51 -21.88 -1.57
CA SER A 43 -7.11 -20.77 -0.71
C SER A 43 -5.98 -19.95 -1.32
N VAL A 44 -6.06 -18.62 -1.17
CA VAL A 44 -5.02 -17.69 -1.59
C VAL A 44 -4.65 -16.79 -0.43
N LYS A 45 -3.36 -16.64 -0.14
CA LYS A 45 -2.83 -15.65 0.81
C LYS A 45 -2.20 -14.48 0.07
N ILE A 46 -2.56 -13.26 0.46
CA ILE A 46 -2.09 -12.01 -0.14
C ILE A 46 -1.61 -11.09 0.98
N THR A 47 -0.51 -10.37 0.78
CA THR A 47 -0.15 -9.21 1.61
C THR A 47 -0.37 -7.91 0.86
N ASN A 48 -0.76 -6.85 1.58
CA ASN A 48 -0.86 -5.51 1.00
C ASN A 48 0.50 -4.81 0.84
N TRP A 49 1.60 -5.41 1.29
CA TRP A 49 2.93 -5.01 0.83
C TRP A 49 3.15 -5.49 -0.60
N GLY A 50 3.31 -4.55 -1.54
CA GLY A 50 3.50 -4.90 -2.95
C GLY A 50 2.29 -5.51 -3.65
N ALA A 51 1.13 -5.58 -2.97
CA ALA A 51 -0.02 -6.38 -3.40
C ALA A 51 0.41 -7.81 -3.80
N THR A 52 1.14 -8.46 -2.91
CA THR A 52 1.90 -9.68 -3.20
C THR A 52 1.09 -10.92 -2.90
N MET A 53 1.03 -11.82 -3.88
CA MET A 53 0.52 -13.18 -3.69
C MET A 53 1.58 -14.01 -2.98
N MET A 54 1.26 -14.49 -1.78
CA MET A 54 2.19 -15.24 -0.93
C MET A 54 2.02 -16.75 -1.05
N SER A 55 0.80 -17.23 -1.29
CA SER A 55 0.47 -18.66 -1.29
C SER A 55 -0.81 -18.92 -2.08
N VAL A 56 -0.85 -20.05 -2.80
CA VAL A 56 -2.04 -20.56 -3.49
C VAL A 56 -2.12 -22.05 -3.24
N VAL A 57 -3.09 -22.46 -2.41
CA VAL A 57 -3.23 -23.85 -1.96
C VAL A 57 -4.50 -24.47 -2.50
N LEU A 58 -4.36 -25.62 -3.15
CA LEU A 58 -5.46 -26.42 -3.70
C LEU A 58 -5.06 -27.90 -3.81
N PRO A 59 -6.03 -28.84 -3.84
CA PRO A 59 -5.74 -30.26 -4.00
C PRO A 59 -5.35 -30.62 -5.44
N ASP A 60 -4.47 -31.61 -5.57
CA ASP A 60 -4.21 -32.31 -6.83
C ASP A 60 -5.34 -33.29 -7.20
N SER A 61 -5.18 -34.02 -8.29
CA SER A 61 -6.17 -35.02 -8.76
C SER A 61 -6.36 -36.21 -7.81
N LYS A 62 -5.52 -36.36 -6.80
CA LYS A 62 -5.60 -37.39 -5.74
C LYS A 62 -6.11 -36.82 -4.42
N GLY A 63 -6.42 -35.53 -4.36
CA GLY A 63 -6.87 -34.85 -3.13
C GLY A 63 -5.73 -34.36 -2.23
N ASN A 64 -4.46 -34.43 -2.66
CA ASN A 64 -3.34 -33.92 -1.87
C ASN A 64 -3.22 -32.42 -2.03
N TRP A 65 -3.21 -31.69 -0.93
CA TRP A 65 -3.07 -30.24 -0.92
C TRP A 65 -1.61 -29.82 -1.10
N ALA A 66 -1.37 -28.86 -1.97
CA ALA A 66 -0.06 -28.26 -2.16
C ALA A 66 -0.18 -26.76 -2.39
N ASP A 67 0.83 -26.01 -1.93
CA ASP A 67 1.05 -24.65 -2.39
C ASP A 67 1.72 -24.70 -3.76
N VAL A 68 1.14 -24.03 -4.76
CA VAL A 68 1.58 -24.11 -6.15
C VAL A 68 2.35 -22.88 -6.62
N VAL A 69 2.58 -21.90 -5.74
CA VAL A 69 3.40 -20.72 -6.04
C VAL A 69 4.68 -20.70 -5.21
N LEU A 70 5.73 -20.10 -5.77
CA LEU A 70 6.92 -19.76 -4.99
C LEU A 70 6.61 -18.55 -4.12
N GLY A 71 7.05 -18.58 -2.88
CA GLY A 71 6.82 -17.52 -1.92
C GLY A 71 7.77 -17.59 -0.74
N LEU A 72 7.56 -16.66 0.20
CA LEU A 72 8.28 -16.56 1.46
C LEU A 72 7.25 -16.66 2.59
N ASP A 73 7.70 -17.03 3.78
CA ASP A 73 6.78 -17.33 4.89
C ASP A 73 6.27 -16.06 5.57
N THR A 74 7.04 -14.97 5.52
CA THR A 74 6.73 -13.74 6.26
C THR A 74 6.80 -12.47 5.41
N ILE A 75 5.99 -11.47 5.76
CA ILE A 75 6.07 -10.13 5.18
C ILE A 75 7.48 -9.53 5.29
N ALA A 76 8.18 -9.77 6.41
CA ALA A 76 9.51 -9.22 6.64
C ALA A 76 10.53 -9.75 5.62
N GLU A 77 10.40 -11.00 5.19
CA GLU A 77 11.21 -11.56 4.12
C GLU A 77 10.89 -10.88 2.78
N TYR A 78 9.61 -10.68 2.46
CA TYR A 78 9.20 -9.94 1.25
C TYR A 78 9.67 -8.48 1.20
N VAL A 79 9.79 -7.81 2.35
CA VAL A 79 10.35 -6.45 2.42
C VAL A 79 11.83 -6.44 2.01
N ASN A 80 12.56 -7.50 2.34
CA ASN A 80 13.99 -7.65 2.05
C ASN A 80 14.28 -8.45 0.76
N ASP A 81 13.24 -8.98 0.11
CA ASP A 81 13.38 -9.88 -1.03
C ASP A 81 13.95 -9.17 -2.27
N THR A 82 14.79 -9.91 -2.98
CA THR A 82 15.34 -9.55 -4.29
C THR A 82 14.89 -10.48 -5.41
N ASN A 83 14.22 -11.58 -5.10
CA ASN A 83 13.80 -12.61 -6.07
C ASN A 83 12.49 -12.26 -6.78
N TYR A 84 11.70 -11.34 -6.23
CA TYR A 84 10.53 -10.74 -6.86
C TYR A 84 9.35 -11.72 -7.01
N PHE A 85 9.06 -12.50 -5.97
CA PHE A 85 8.00 -13.51 -5.98
C PHE A 85 6.59 -12.91 -5.81
N GLY A 86 5.79 -12.95 -6.86
CA GLY A 86 4.35 -12.68 -6.79
C GLY A 86 3.85 -11.23 -6.57
N PRO A 87 4.65 -10.14 -6.59
CA PRO A 87 4.10 -8.80 -6.37
C PRO A 87 3.43 -8.22 -7.61
N VAL A 88 2.55 -7.25 -7.40
CA VAL A 88 2.10 -6.38 -8.49
C VAL A 88 3.29 -5.51 -8.95
N THR A 89 3.52 -5.52 -10.26
CA THR A 89 4.60 -4.79 -10.90
C THR A 89 4.11 -3.49 -11.52
N GLY A 90 4.83 -2.40 -11.27
CA GLY A 90 4.55 -1.14 -11.95
C GLY A 90 5.37 0.05 -11.42
N ARG A 91 5.30 1.21 -12.07
CA ARG A 91 4.33 1.58 -13.13
C ARG A 91 4.48 0.87 -14.48
N VAL A 92 5.71 0.50 -14.86
CA VAL A 92 5.99 -0.27 -16.07
C VAL A 92 6.70 -1.57 -15.69
N GLY A 93 6.13 -2.70 -16.09
CA GLY A 93 6.79 -3.99 -15.94
C GLY A 93 7.94 -4.17 -16.92
N GLN A 94 8.89 -5.03 -16.56
CA GLN A 94 10.12 -5.25 -17.33
C GLN A 94 10.93 -3.97 -17.53
N ARG A 95 11.76 -3.93 -18.57
CA ARG A 95 12.85 -2.97 -18.72
C ARG A 95 12.47 -1.77 -19.57
N ILE A 96 12.94 -0.59 -19.16
CA ILE A 96 13.03 0.60 -19.98
C ILE A 96 14.51 0.83 -20.28
N ALA A 97 14.87 0.75 -21.56
CA ALA A 97 16.24 0.94 -22.01
C ALA A 97 16.76 2.30 -21.58
N ARG A 98 17.94 2.34 -20.96
CA ARG A 98 18.56 3.61 -20.49
C ARG A 98 17.70 4.39 -19.49
N GLY A 99 16.67 3.75 -18.90
CA GLY A 99 15.64 4.39 -18.08
C GLY A 99 15.10 5.65 -18.73
N ARG A 100 14.92 5.64 -20.05
CA ARG A 100 14.56 6.84 -20.81
C ARG A 100 13.51 6.50 -21.83
N PHE A 101 12.48 7.34 -21.90
CA PHE A 101 11.47 7.29 -22.94
C PHE A 101 11.00 8.68 -23.32
N VAL A 102 10.28 8.79 -24.43
CA VAL A 102 9.67 10.03 -24.91
C VAL A 102 8.15 9.84 -24.89
N LEU A 103 7.44 10.80 -24.31
CA LEU A 103 5.98 10.85 -24.31
C LEU A 103 5.57 12.28 -24.66
N ASP A 104 4.72 12.43 -25.67
CA ASP A 104 4.24 13.72 -26.18
C ASP A 104 5.38 14.72 -26.45
N GLY A 105 6.45 14.25 -27.07
CA GLY A 105 7.63 15.05 -27.42
C GLY A 105 8.55 15.40 -26.24
N LYS A 106 8.18 15.08 -25.00
CA LYS A 106 9.00 15.32 -23.81
C LYS A 106 9.79 14.08 -23.42
N VAL A 107 11.06 14.29 -23.10
CA VAL A 107 11.96 13.24 -22.59
C VAL A 107 11.72 13.04 -21.10
N TYR A 108 11.54 11.79 -20.69
CA TYR A 108 11.44 11.38 -19.30
C TYR A 108 12.57 10.43 -18.94
N HIS A 109 13.04 10.56 -17.70
CA HIS A 109 14.08 9.73 -17.11
C HIS A 109 13.51 9.03 -15.89
N THR A 110 13.56 7.70 -15.89
CA THR A 110 13.17 6.84 -14.79
C THR A 110 14.39 6.38 -14.01
N TYR A 111 14.15 5.88 -12.80
CA TYR A 111 15.23 5.42 -11.94
C TYR A 111 15.94 4.19 -12.53
N ILE A 112 17.26 4.28 -12.71
CA ILE A 112 18.10 3.17 -13.18
C ILE A 112 18.41 2.23 -12.02
N ASN A 113 17.82 1.04 -12.05
CA ASN A 113 17.98 -0.01 -11.02
C ASN A 113 18.44 -1.37 -11.59
N ASP A 114 18.73 -1.46 -12.89
CA ASP A 114 19.21 -2.68 -13.53
C ASP A 114 20.30 -2.36 -14.57
N GLY A 115 21.55 -2.25 -14.11
CA GLY A 115 22.68 -1.85 -14.93
C GLY A 115 22.50 -0.46 -15.52
N ARG A 116 22.28 -0.38 -16.84
CA ARG A 116 21.97 0.88 -17.54
C ARG A 116 20.47 1.07 -17.76
N ASN A 117 19.61 0.19 -17.27
CA ASN A 117 18.17 0.22 -17.54
C ASN A 117 17.38 0.50 -16.26
N ALA A 118 16.13 0.91 -16.42
CA ALA A 118 15.14 0.79 -15.36
C ALA A 118 14.42 -0.55 -15.52
N ILE A 119 14.03 -1.20 -14.43
CA ILE A 119 13.22 -2.42 -14.42
C ILE A 119 12.11 -2.32 -13.38
N HIS A 120 10.94 -2.88 -13.69
CA HIS A 120 9.83 -3.09 -12.75
C HIS A 120 9.39 -1.82 -12.01
N GLY A 121 9.40 -0.69 -12.71
CA GLY A 121 8.97 0.60 -12.17
C GLY A 121 9.97 1.30 -11.27
N GLY A 122 11.21 0.83 -11.18
CA GLY A 122 12.31 1.51 -10.47
C GLY A 122 12.58 0.97 -9.07
N HIS A 123 13.40 1.69 -8.30
CA HIS A 123 13.87 1.25 -6.99
C HIS A 123 12.75 1.09 -5.95
N ARG A 124 11.73 1.96 -5.99
CA ARG A 124 10.52 1.86 -5.18
C ARG A 124 9.28 1.77 -6.07
N GLY A 125 9.24 0.75 -6.92
CA GLY A 125 8.08 0.41 -7.72
C GLY A 125 6.92 -0.15 -6.88
N PHE A 126 5.85 -0.57 -7.54
CA PHE A 126 4.61 -1.01 -6.91
C PHE A 126 4.73 -2.23 -5.99
N SER A 127 5.78 -3.03 -6.17
CA SER A 127 6.13 -4.17 -5.33
C SER A 127 6.71 -3.78 -3.97
N LYS A 128 7.13 -2.52 -3.79
CA LYS A 128 7.83 -2.03 -2.59
C LYS A 128 7.09 -0.89 -1.89
N VAL A 129 5.76 -0.90 -1.98
CA VAL A 129 4.88 0.08 -1.35
C VAL A 129 3.72 -0.60 -0.64
N ILE A 130 3.15 0.09 0.35
CA ILE A 130 1.96 -0.39 1.05
C ILE A 130 0.71 0.04 0.29
N TRP A 131 -0.02 -0.96 -0.21
CA TRP A 131 -1.34 -0.82 -0.82
C TRP A 131 -2.41 -0.67 0.27
N THR A 132 -3.40 0.18 0.01
CA THR A 132 -4.55 0.35 0.89
C THR A 132 -5.56 -0.75 0.60
N VAL A 133 -5.98 -1.49 1.61
CA VAL A 133 -7.12 -2.40 1.48
C VAL A 133 -8.40 -1.59 1.52
N LYS A 134 -9.17 -1.62 0.43
CA LYS A 134 -10.47 -0.93 0.33
C LYS A 134 -11.60 -1.82 0.79
N GLU A 135 -11.56 -3.08 0.38
CA GLU A 135 -12.57 -4.08 0.70
C GLU A 135 -11.89 -5.44 0.84
N TYR A 136 -12.42 -6.28 1.73
CA TYR A 136 -11.94 -7.63 1.95
C TYR A 136 -13.08 -8.53 2.44
N VAL A 137 -13.34 -9.58 1.67
CA VAL A 137 -14.27 -10.66 1.99
C VAL A 137 -13.50 -11.98 1.87
N GLY A 138 -13.12 -12.56 3.01
CA GLY A 138 -12.21 -13.72 3.04
C GLY A 138 -12.84 -15.07 2.69
N GLY A 139 -14.17 -15.19 2.71
CA GLY A 139 -14.88 -16.45 2.46
C GLY A 139 -16.27 -16.25 1.89
N GLY A 140 -16.99 -17.35 1.67
CA GLY A 140 -18.32 -17.35 1.04
C GLY A 140 -18.26 -17.71 -0.45
N ASP A 141 -19.34 -17.46 -1.18
CA ASP A 141 -19.47 -17.87 -2.58
C ASP A 141 -18.57 -17.08 -3.54
N SER A 142 -18.20 -15.86 -3.14
CA SER A 142 -17.37 -14.94 -3.93
C SER A 142 -16.42 -14.14 -3.03
N PRO A 143 -15.38 -14.76 -2.44
CA PRO A 143 -14.38 -14.06 -1.66
C PRO A 143 -13.54 -13.14 -2.56
N TYR A 144 -13.15 -11.97 -2.07
CA TYR A 144 -12.33 -11.01 -2.81
C TYR A 144 -11.57 -10.05 -1.89
N ILE A 145 -10.57 -9.37 -2.47
CA ILE A 145 -9.87 -8.24 -1.85
C ILE A 145 -9.65 -7.16 -2.90
N THR A 146 -9.90 -5.91 -2.54
CA THR A 146 -9.65 -4.75 -3.40
C THR A 146 -8.50 -3.93 -2.82
N LEU A 147 -7.43 -3.80 -3.61
CA LEU A 147 -6.19 -3.12 -3.20
C LEU A 147 -6.01 -1.84 -4.00
N TYR A 148 -5.82 -0.73 -3.31
CA TYR A 148 -5.69 0.59 -3.90
C TYR A 148 -4.30 1.19 -3.70
N TYR A 149 -3.74 1.73 -4.77
CA TYR A 149 -2.55 2.56 -4.72
C TYR A 149 -2.70 3.78 -5.62
N ARG A 150 -2.23 4.93 -5.11
CA ARG A 150 -2.10 6.18 -5.84
C ARG A 150 -0.63 6.48 -6.05
N SER A 151 -0.19 6.36 -7.30
CA SER A 151 1.11 6.79 -7.78
C SER A 151 1.02 8.25 -8.19
N PHE A 152 1.79 9.13 -7.54
CA PHE A 152 1.75 10.56 -7.81
C PHE A 152 2.59 10.93 -9.05
N ASP A 153 2.32 12.10 -9.63
CA ASP A 153 3.13 12.62 -10.74
C ASP A 153 4.62 12.72 -10.35
N GLY A 154 5.50 12.20 -11.20
CA GLY A 154 6.94 12.14 -10.96
C GLY A 154 7.42 10.96 -10.10
N GLU A 155 6.54 10.14 -9.51
CA GLU A 155 6.97 8.96 -8.74
C GLU A 155 7.80 8.01 -9.62
N GLN A 156 9.04 7.74 -9.19
CA GLN A 156 10.06 6.97 -9.92
C GLN A 156 10.45 7.55 -11.31
N GLY A 157 10.14 8.82 -11.56
CA GLY A 157 10.46 9.54 -12.81
C GLY A 157 9.37 9.44 -13.89
N PHE A 158 8.23 8.83 -13.58
CA PHE A 158 7.11 8.71 -14.49
C PHE A 158 6.14 9.92 -14.39
N PRO A 159 5.68 10.47 -15.53
CA PRO A 159 4.70 11.56 -15.52
C PRO A 159 3.29 11.07 -15.16
N GLY A 160 2.46 12.02 -14.74
CA GLY A 160 1.04 11.85 -14.48
C GLY A 160 0.76 11.22 -13.12
N THR A 161 -0.38 11.59 -12.53
CA THR A 161 -0.92 10.83 -11.40
C THR A 161 -1.65 9.61 -11.93
N TRP A 162 -1.39 8.44 -11.35
CA TRP A 162 -2.06 7.20 -11.67
C TRP A 162 -2.71 6.61 -10.42
N THR A 163 -3.95 6.17 -10.56
CA THR A 163 -4.72 5.51 -9.49
C THR A 163 -5.29 4.22 -10.02
N ARG A 164 -5.18 3.14 -9.25
CA ARG A 164 -5.85 1.86 -9.55
C ARG A 164 -6.39 1.21 -8.28
N THR A 165 -7.55 0.59 -8.43
CA THR A 165 -8.25 -0.30 -7.49
C THR A 165 -8.19 -1.72 -8.02
#